data_AF-X1RX63-F1
#
_entry.id   AF-X1RX63-F1
#
_cell.length_a   1.000
_cell.length_b   1.000
_cell.length_c   1.000
_cell.angle_alpha   90.00
_cell.angle_beta   90.00
_cell.angle_gamma   90.00
#
_symmetry.space_group_name_H-M   'P 1'
#
loop_
_entity.id
_entity.type
_entity.pdbx_description
1 polymer ?
#
loop_
_entity_poly.entity_id
_entity_poly.type
_entity_poly.pdbx_seq_one_letter_code
_entity_poly.pdbx_strand_id
1 'polypeptide(L)'
;MKIKDYKESDIRKTILTKAKPVRINKGGKHWKGYIVIGDTTVAKVKIPNDHPRIMHQDKSKYIARDLKLSYKDFNLLNDCPMTRTKYYKKLAKYS
;
A
#
# COMPACT_ATOMS: atom_id res chain seq x y z
N MET A 1 -9.98 -10.46 11.48
CA MET A 1 -9.84 -10.84 10.04
C MET A 1 -8.37 -10.86 9.67
N LYS A 2 -7.89 -11.91 9.00
CA LYS A 2 -6.48 -12.06 8.57
C LYS A 2 -6.23 -11.37 7.23
N ILE A 3 -4.98 -10.98 6.96
CA ILE A 3 -4.57 -10.53 5.62
C ILE A 3 -4.39 -11.78 4.75
N LYS A 4 -4.92 -11.75 3.52
CA LYS A 4 -4.75 -12.85 2.56
C LYS A 4 -3.32 -12.87 2.02
N ASP A 5 -2.95 -14.00 1.45
CA ASP A 5 -1.69 -14.14 0.74
C ASP A 5 -1.81 -13.53 -0.66
N TYR A 6 -0.82 -12.72 -1.02
CA TYR A 6 -0.73 -12.04 -2.31
C TYR A 6 0.68 -12.18 -2.87
N LYS A 7 0.84 -12.14 -4.19
CA LYS A 7 2.18 -11.99 -4.77
C LYS A 7 2.76 -10.61 -4.44
N GLU A 8 4.07 -10.53 -4.23
CA GLU A 8 4.74 -9.24 -4.01
C GLU A 8 4.49 -8.28 -5.19
N SER A 9 4.48 -8.80 -6.43
CA SER A 9 4.13 -8.07 -7.65
C SER A 9 2.72 -7.47 -7.62
N ASP A 10 1.74 -8.18 -7.06
CA ASP A 10 0.34 -7.72 -7.02
C ASP A 10 0.16 -6.60 -6.00
N ILE A 11 0.79 -6.74 -4.83
CA ILE A 11 0.83 -5.69 -3.80
C ILE A 11 1.53 -4.45 -4.38
N ARG A 12 2.67 -4.65 -5.04
CA ARG A 12 3.42 -3.57 -5.70
C ARG A 12 2.56 -2.83 -6.73
N LYS A 13 1.92 -3.55 -7.66
CA LYS A 13 1.03 -2.97 -8.67
C LYS A 13 -0.09 -2.18 -8.00
N THR A 14 -0.69 -2.73 -6.94
CA THR A 14 -1.75 -2.08 -6.17
C THR A 14 -1.28 -0.76 -5.55
N ILE A 15 -0.11 -0.75 -4.91
CA ILE A 15 0.45 0.48 -4.32
C ILE A 15 0.73 1.51 -5.40
N LEU A 16 1.39 1.13 -6.50
CA LEU A 16 1.76 2.05 -7.57
C LEU A 16 0.54 2.63 -8.31
N THR A 17 -0.54 1.85 -8.47
CA THR A 17 -1.71 2.26 -9.26
C THR A 17 -2.84 2.88 -8.43
N LYS A 18 -3.06 2.42 -7.19
CA LYS A 18 -4.18 2.87 -6.34
C LYS A 18 -3.73 3.83 -5.25
N ALA A 19 -2.67 3.50 -4.51
CA ALA A 19 -2.12 4.40 -3.51
C ALA A 19 -1.38 5.57 -4.17
N LYS A 20 -0.76 5.33 -5.33
CA LYS A 20 -0.03 6.32 -6.15
C LYS A 20 0.93 7.18 -5.32
N PRO A 21 1.93 6.57 -4.66
CA PRO A 21 2.90 7.32 -3.90
C PRO A 21 3.73 8.25 -4.78
N VAL A 22 4.11 9.39 -4.22
CA VAL A 22 5.03 10.36 -4.81
C VAL A 22 6.42 10.25 -4.17
N ARG A 23 7.41 10.97 -4.75
CA ARG A 23 8.79 11.02 -4.24
C ARG A 23 9.37 9.61 -4.01
N ILE A 24 9.19 8.72 -5.00
CA ILE A 24 9.61 7.33 -4.90
C ILE A 24 11.13 7.24 -4.98
N ASN A 25 11.78 6.85 -3.88
CA ASN A 25 13.20 6.52 -3.86
C ASN A 25 13.39 5.07 -4.32
N LYS A 26 14.12 4.89 -5.42
CA LYS A 26 14.44 3.59 -6.05
C LYS A 26 15.86 3.09 -5.76
N GLY A 27 16.71 3.89 -5.11
CA GLY A 27 18.13 3.59 -4.91
C GLY A 27 18.44 2.62 -3.76
N GLY A 28 17.45 2.29 -2.93
CA GLY A 28 17.61 1.31 -1.84
C GLY A 28 17.14 -0.10 -2.22
N LYS A 29 17.55 -1.09 -1.40
CA LYS A 29 17.10 -2.50 -1.48
C LYS A 29 15.57 -2.67 -1.56
N HIS A 30 14.84 -1.70 -1.03
CA HIS A 30 13.39 -1.61 -1.17
C HIS A 30 13.01 -0.19 -1.54
N TRP A 31 12.11 -0.08 -2.50
CA TRP A 31 11.55 1.21 -2.88
C TRP A 31 10.70 1.77 -1.74
N LYS A 32 10.74 3.09 -1.58
CA LYS A 32 9.92 3.81 -0.60
C LYS A 32 9.29 5.00 -1.28
N GLY A 33 8.05 5.30 -0.96
CA GLY A 33 7.36 6.49 -1.45
C GLY A 33 6.51 7.13 -0.36
N TYR A 34 5.94 8.28 -0.67
CA TYR A 34 5.12 9.06 0.24
C TYR A 34 3.70 9.18 -0.31
N ILE A 35 2.70 9.06 0.55
CA ILE A 35 1.31 9.38 0.21
C ILE A 35 1.05 10.80 0.70
N VAL A 36 0.55 11.64 -0.19
CA VAL A 36 0.32 13.07 0.06
C VAL A 36 -1.16 13.37 -0.25
N ILE A 37 -1.79 14.15 0.62
CA ILE A 37 -3.14 14.70 0.43
C ILE A 37 -3.02 16.23 0.53
N GLY A 38 -3.33 16.95 -0.55
CA GLY A 38 -2.96 18.37 -0.66
C GLY A 38 -1.44 18.52 -0.62
N ASP A 39 -0.94 19.31 0.32
CA ASP A 39 0.50 19.49 0.58
C ASP A 39 1.02 18.67 1.77
N THR A 40 0.13 17.94 2.45
CA THR A 40 0.46 17.19 3.67
C THR A 40 0.87 15.76 3.36
N THR A 41 2.03 15.36 3.88
CA THR A 41 2.47 13.96 3.84
C THR A 41 1.74 13.16 4.93
N VAL A 42 0.86 12.25 4.53
CA VAL A 42 0.05 11.46 5.46
C VAL A 42 0.65 10.09 5.78
N ALA A 43 1.47 9.56 4.88
CA ALA A 43 2.10 8.26 5.08
C ALA A 43 3.40 8.09 4.28
N LYS A 44 4.30 7.27 4.82
CA LYS A 44 5.47 6.74 4.12
C LYS A 44 5.24 5.25 3.91
N VAL A 45 5.32 4.80 2.67
CA VAL A 45 5.01 3.41 2.29
C VAL A 45 6.21 2.71 1.71
N LYS A 46 6.45 1.47 2.17
CA LYS A 46 7.38 0.54 1.54
C LYS A 46 6.70 -0.12 0.33
N ILE A 47 7.38 -0.11 -0.81
CA ILE A 47 6.90 -0.73 -2.05
C ILE A 47 7.66 -2.05 -2.23
N PRO A 48 6.96 -3.21 -2.26
CA PRO A 48 7.60 -4.50 -2.50
C PRO A 48 8.32 -4.58 -3.85
N ASN A 49 9.17 -5.60 -3.97
CA ASN A 49 9.85 -5.91 -5.21
C ASN A 49 8.87 -6.51 -6.22
N ASP A 50 9.20 -6.43 -7.50
CA ASP A 50 8.38 -6.99 -8.56
C ASP A 50 8.69 -8.48 -8.73
N HIS A 51 8.34 -9.27 -7.71
CA HIS A 51 8.61 -10.71 -7.68
C HIS A 51 7.30 -11.50 -7.58
N PRO A 52 7.23 -12.70 -8.19
CA PRO A 52 6.06 -13.57 -8.10
C PRO A 52 5.95 -14.30 -6.76
N ARG A 53 6.86 -14.05 -5.80
CA ARG A 53 6.85 -14.68 -4.47
C ARG A 53 5.59 -14.31 -3.70
N ILE A 54 5.07 -15.26 -2.93
CA ILE A 54 3.93 -15.01 -2.04
C ILE A 54 4.41 -14.26 -0.79
N MET A 55 3.72 -13.16 -0.49
CA MET A 55 3.89 -12.41 0.74
C MET A 55 2.78 -12.77 1.73
N HIS A 56 3.18 -13.52 2.75
CA HIS A 56 2.27 -13.91 3.84
C HIS A 56 1.92 -12.74 4.76
N GLN A 57 0.87 -12.93 5.56
CA GLN A 57 0.34 -11.95 6.52
C GLN A 57 1.42 -11.23 7.34
N ASP A 58 2.45 -11.93 7.84
CA ASP A 58 3.45 -11.33 8.72
C ASP A 58 4.26 -10.22 8.07
N LYS A 59 4.45 -10.27 6.75
CA LYS A 59 5.06 -9.18 6.00
C LYS A 59 4.02 -8.16 5.55
N SER A 60 2.88 -8.64 5.07
CA SER A 60 1.81 -7.78 4.55
C SER A 60 1.21 -6.85 5.62
N LYS A 61 1.21 -7.24 6.91
CA LYS A 61 0.73 -6.39 8.03
C LYS A 61 1.50 -5.08 8.15
N TYR A 62 2.80 -5.08 7.86
CA TYR A 62 3.61 -3.86 7.89
C TYR A 62 3.24 -2.91 6.74
N ILE A 63 2.98 -3.46 5.56
CA ILE A 63 2.53 -2.67 4.40
C ILE A 63 1.13 -2.09 4.65
N ALA A 64 0.21 -2.89 5.18
CA ALA A 64 -1.12 -2.43 5.55
C ALA A 64 -1.07 -1.26 6.54
N ARG A 65 -0.20 -1.37 7.57
CA ARG A 65 0.04 -0.31 8.54
C ARG A 65 0.61 0.96 7.89
N ASP A 66 1.60 0.81 7.01
CA ASP A 66 2.21 1.94 6.30
C ASP A 66 1.19 2.63 5.38
N LEU A 67 0.26 1.87 4.79
CA LEU A 67 -0.86 2.41 4.00
C LEU A 67 -2.01 2.97 4.84
N LYS A 68 -1.92 2.91 6.17
CA LYS A 68 -2.98 3.28 7.14
C LYS A 68 -4.29 2.53 6.89
N LEU A 69 -4.22 1.24 6.58
CA LEU A 69 -5.37 0.39 6.32
C LEU A 69 -5.55 -0.68 7.40
N SER A 70 -6.81 -0.97 7.72
CA SER A 70 -7.16 -2.19 8.44
C SER A 70 -6.85 -3.42 7.57
N TYR A 71 -6.74 -4.60 8.18
CA TYR A 71 -6.49 -5.84 7.42
C TYR A 71 -7.62 -6.13 6.42
N LYS A 72 -8.86 -5.77 6.78
CA LYS A 72 -10.02 -5.85 5.87
C LYS A 72 -9.84 -4.94 4.66
N ASP A 73 -9.50 -3.68 4.90
CA ASP A 73 -9.34 -2.70 3.84
C ASP A 73 -8.13 -3.00 2.95
N PHE A 74 -7.05 -3.55 3.51
CA PHE A 74 -5.89 -4.00 2.74
C PHE A 74 -6.27 -5.13 1.77
N ASN A 75 -7.03 -6.13 2.23
CA ASN A 75 -7.52 -7.18 1.33
C ASN A 75 -8.43 -6.58 0.24
N LEU A 76 -9.34 -5.66 0.59
CA LEU A 76 -10.19 -4.96 -0.39
C LEU A 76 -9.40 -4.09 -1.37
N LEU A 77 -8.24 -3.57 -0.98
CA LEU A 77 -7.37 -2.82 -1.88
C LEU A 77 -6.72 -3.74 -2.92
N ASN A 78 -6.26 -4.92 -2.51
CA ASN A 78 -5.60 -5.88 -3.40
C ASN A 78 -6.58 -6.71 -4.24
N ASP A 79 -7.70 -7.14 -3.67
CA ASP A 79 -8.73 -7.95 -4.36
C ASP A 79 -9.56 -7.16 -5.41
N CYS A 80 -9.25 -5.88 -5.62
CA CYS A 80 -9.92 -4.97 -6.55
C CYS A 80 -11.32 -4.35 -6.27
N PRO A 81 -12.01 -4.49 -5.12
CA PRO A 81 -13.22 -3.71 -4.86
C PRO A 81 -12.97 -2.26 -4.41
N MET A 82 -11.75 -1.90 -3.98
CA MET A 82 -11.44 -0.53 -3.53
C MET A 82 -10.78 0.30 -4.64
N THR A 83 -11.41 1.42 -5.01
CA THR A 83 -10.87 2.43 -5.93
C THR A 83 -9.92 3.40 -5.21
N ARG A 84 -9.08 4.12 -5.97
CA ARG A 84 -8.21 5.20 -5.45
C ARG A 84 -9.01 6.21 -4.61
N THR A 85 -10.15 6.67 -5.11
CA THR A 85 -10.98 7.66 -4.41
C THR A 85 -11.43 7.14 -3.04
N LYS A 86 -11.85 5.86 -2.97
CA LYS A 86 -12.26 5.24 -1.69
C LYS A 86 -11.09 5.09 -0.72
N TYR A 87 -9.89 4.78 -1.22
CA TYR A 87 -8.67 4.74 -0.43
C TYR A 87 -8.32 6.13 0.16
N TYR A 88 -8.29 7.17 -0.66
CA TYR A 88 -7.96 8.53 -0.20
C TYR A 88 -9.02 9.10 0.76
N LYS A 89 -10.32 8.80 0.58
CA LYS A 89 -11.37 9.16 1.56
C LYS A 89 -11.14 8.55 2.94
N LYS A 90 -10.59 7.33 3.01
CA LYS A 90 -10.21 6.71 4.30
C LYS A 90 -8.98 7.37 4.90
N LEU A 91 -8.00 7.73 4.07
CA LEU A 91 -6.79 8.42 4.51
C LEU A 91 -7.03 9.83 5.01
N ALA A 92 -7.99 10.56 4.45
CA ALA A 92 -8.33 11.93 4.88
C ALA A 92 -8.75 12.04 6.36
N LYS A 93 -9.04 10.92 7.04
CA LYS A 93 -9.25 10.89 8.50
C LYS A 93 -7.96 11.03 9.31
N TYR A 94 -6.81 10.96 8.66
CA TYR A 94 -5.48 11.00 9.26
C TYR A 94 -4.66 12.20 8.79
N SER A 95 -5.24 13.09 7.98
CA SER A 95 -4.65 14.35 7.48
C SER A 95 -5.08 15.53 8.31
#